data_AF-A0A932E9H9-F1
#
_entry.id   AF-A0A932E9H9-F1
#
_cell.length_a   1.000
_cell.length_b   1.000
_cell.length_c   1.000
_cell.angle_alpha   90.00
_cell.angle_beta   90.00
_cell.angle_gamma   90.00
#
_symmetry.space_group_name_H-M   'P 1'
#
loop_
_entity.id
_entity.type
_entity.pdbx_description
1 polymer ?
#
loop_
_entity_poly.entity_id
_entity_poly.type
_entity_poly.pdbx_seq_one_letter_code
_entity_poly.pdbx_strand_id
1 'polypeptide(L)' 'MSIAELRKLPADEKLKIIEALWSDLAGDEAAFDSPAWHETALRETASDYAAGKIETVDWEAAKKELRQRFE' A
#
# COMPACT_ATOMS: atom_id res chain seq x y z
N MET A 1 9.52 21.55 -0.63
CA MET A 1 10.51 20.72 0.09
C MET A 1 11.21 19.84 -0.92
N SER A 2 12.53 19.77 -0.88
CA SER A 2 13.35 18.94 -1.74
C SER A 2 13.56 17.55 -1.15
N ILE A 3 13.90 16.58 -2.00
CA ILE A 3 14.28 15.22 -1.56
C ILE A 3 15.49 15.27 -0.60
N ALA A 4 16.40 16.22 -0.81
CA ALA A 4 17.56 16.40 0.06
C ALA A 4 17.16 16.86 1.47
N GLU A 5 16.11 17.68 1.60
CA GLU A 5 15.55 18.09 2.89
C GLU A 5 14.80 16.92 3.56
N LEU A 6 13.97 16.17 2.80
CA LEU A 6 13.26 15.00 3.31
C LEU A 6 14.21 13.98 3.94
N ARG A 7 15.38 13.73 3.35
CA ARG A 7 16.36 12.78 3.89
C ARG A 7 16.84 13.13 5.29
N LYS A 8 16.90 14.42 5.62
CA LYS A 8 17.40 14.93 6.92
C LYS A 8 16.37 14.83 8.05
N LEU A 9 15.10 14.58 7.73
CA LEU A 9 14.04 14.50 8.73
C LEU A 9 14.14 13.22 9.58
N PRO A 10 13.72 13.28 10.86
CA PRO A 10 13.54 12.08 11.66
C PRO A 10 12.42 11.19 11.11
N ALA A 11 12.37 9.94 11.54
CA ALA A 11 11.45 8.95 10.98
C ALA A 11 9.97 9.28 11.20
N ASP A 12 9.62 9.83 12.36
CA ASP A 12 8.25 10.22 12.71
C ASP A 12 7.73 11.37 11.83
N GLU A 13 8.56 12.37 11.52
CA GLU A 13 8.21 13.43 10.59
C GLU A 13 8.05 12.91 9.16
N LYS A 14 8.92 11.99 8.72
CA LYS A 14 8.79 11.32 7.43
C LYS A 14 7.47 10.58 7.32
N LEU A 15 7.07 9.84 8.36
CA LEU A 15 5.81 9.10 8.38
C LEU A 15 4.60 10.03 8.26
N LYS A 16 4.56 11.14 8.99
CA LYS A 16 3.49 12.13 8.88
C LYS A 16 3.37 12.71 7.47
N ILE A 17 4.50 12.98 6.81
CA ILE A 17 4.52 13.46 5.43
C ILE A 17 4.02 12.38 4.48
N ILE A 18 4.43 11.12 4.65
CA ILE A 18 3.93 10.00 3.83
C ILE A 18 2.41 9.88 3.97
N GLU A 19 1.87 9.93 5.19
CA GLU A 19 0.43 9.86 5.43
C GLU A 19 -0.33 11.02 4.78
N ALA A 20 0.18 12.25 4.90
CA ALA A 20 -0.45 13.42 4.29
C ALA A 20 -0.45 13.33 2.75
N LEU A 21 0.69 12.96 2.15
CA LEU A 21 0.81 12.79 0.71
C LEU A 21 -0.08 11.64 0.20
N TRP A 22 -0.12 10.53 0.94
CA TRP A 22 -0.96 9.39 0.57
C TRP A 22 -2.45 9.75 0.62
N SER A 23 -2.89 10.47 1.66
CA SER A 23 -4.28 10.93 1.77
C SER A 23 -4.66 11.91 0.65
N ASP A 24 -3.75 12.78 0.23
CA ASP A 24 -3.97 13.74 -0.85
C ASP A 24 -4.10 13.01 -2.20
N LEU A 25 -3.18 12.10 -2.50
CA LEU A 25 -3.20 11.31 -3.75
C LEU A 25 -4.39 10.34 -3.82
N ALA A 26 -4.75 9.70 -2.71
CA ALA A 26 -5.85 8.75 -2.67
C ALA A 26 -7.24 9.41 -2.77
N GLY A 27 -7.33 10.73 -2.55
CA GLY A 27 -8.58 11.49 -2.62
C GLY A 27 -9.08 11.74 -4.05
N ASP A 28 -8.20 11.66 -5.05
CA ASP A 28 -8.52 11.91 -6.45
C ASP A 28 -7.96 10.79 -7.35
N GLU A 29 -8.64 9.65 -7.37
CA GLU A 29 -8.27 8.48 -8.19
C GLU A 29 -8.22 8.79 -9.69
N ALA A 30 -8.90 9.84 -10.16
CA ALA A 30 -8.91 10.24 -11.58
C ALA A 30 -7.73 11.12 -11.95
N ALA A 31 -7.05 11.74 -10.98
CA ALA A 31 -5.89 12.59 -11.23
C ALA A 31 -4.62 11.82 -11.61
N PHE A 32 -4.59 10.50 -11.41
CA PHE A 32 -3.41 9.68 -11.68
C PHE A 32 -3.77 8.33 -12.29
N ASP A 33 -3.37 8.13 -13.56
CA ASP A 33 -3.51 6.85 -14.22
C ASP A 33 -2.61 5.80 -13.54
N SER A 34 -3.22 4.68 -13.15
CA SER A 34 -2.47 3.53 -12.64
C SER A 34 -1.45 3.04 -13.68
N PRO A 35 -0.22 2.68 -13.27
CA PRO A 35 0.75 2.08 -14.18
C PRO A 35 0.19 0.85 -14.89
N ALA A 36 0.55 0.63 -16.16
CA ALA A 36 0.04 -0.49 -16.96
C ALA A 36 0.25 -1.88 -16.34
N TRP A 37 1.28 -2.05 -15.50
CA TRP A 37 1.53 -3.32 -14.82
C TRP A 37 0.50 -3.64 -13.73
N HIS A 38 -0.19 -2.63 -13.15
CA HIS A 38 -1.24 -2.84 -12.14
C HIS A 38 -2.37 -3.71 -12.70
N GLU A 39 -2.83 -3.43 -13.91
CA GLU A 39 -3.91 -4.19 -14.54
C GLU A 39 -3.52 -5.67 -14.70
N THR A 40 -2.30 -5.93 -15.18
CA THR A 40 -1.78 -7.29 -15.34
C THR A 40 -1.76 -8.03 -13.99
N ALA A 41 -1.23 -7.41 -12.94
CA ALA A 41 -1.17 -8.00 -11.61
C ALA A 41 -2.57 -8.27 -11.02
N LEU A 42 -3.53 -7.36 -11.22
CA LEU A 42 -4.91 -7.54 -10.77
C LEU A 42 -5.60 -8.70 -11.51
N ARG A 43 -5.40 -8.80 -12.83
CA ARG A 43 -5.97 -9.89 -13.64
C ARG A 43 -5.40 -11.25 -13.24
N GLU A 44 -4.09 -11.34 -13.04
CA GLU A 44 -3.42 -12.54 -12.55
C GLU A 44 -3.97 -12.97 -11.18
N THR A 45 -4.01 -12.03 -10.24
CA THR A 45 -4.55 -12.25 -8.88
C THR A 45 -6.00 -12.74 -8.93
N ALA A 46 -6.86 -12.11 -9.73
CA ALA A 46 -8.26 -12.50 -9.86
C ALA A 46 -8.42 -13.92 -10.47
N SER A 47 -7.60 -14.24 -11.48
CA SER A 47 -7.59 -15.56 -12.12
C SER A 47 -7.16 -16.65 -11.13
N ASP A 48 -6.08 -16.42 -10.39
CA ASP A 48 -5.56 -17.41 -9.44
C ASP A 48 -6.47 -17.56 -8.22
N TYR A 49 -7.14 -16.50 -7.78
CA TYR A 49 -8.19 -16.58 -6.77
C TYR A 49 -9.36 -17.46 -7.24
N ALA A 50 -9.89 -17.22 -8.45
CA ALA A 50 -10.97 -18.02 -9.02
C ALA A 50 -10.58 -19.49 -9.25
N ALA A 51 -9.30 -19.75 -9.52
CA ALA A 51 -8.74 -21.09 -9.66
C ALA A 51 -8.44 -21.78 -8.31
N GLY A 52 -8.67 -21.12 -7.17
CA GLY A 52 -8.42 -21.67 -5.84
C GLY A 52 -6.93 -21.81 -5.49
N LYS A 53 -6.05 -21.06 -6.15
CA LYS A 53 -4.60 -21.08 -5.92
C LYS A 53 -4.13 -20.06 -4.88
N ILE A 54 -5.03 -19.19 -4.42
CA ILE A 54 -4.73 -18.15 -3.44
C ILE A 54 -5.45 -18.48 -2.13
N GLU A 55 -4.68 -18.51 -1.05
CA GLU A 55 -5.23 -18.52 0.30
C GLU A 55 -5.69 -17.11 0.68
N THR A 56 -6.94 -16.99 1.13
CA THR A 56 -7.46 -15.74 1.68
C THR A 56 -7.42 -15.78 3.19
N VAL A 57 -6.98 -14.68 3.78
CA VAL A 57 -7.00 -14.46 5.23
C VAL A 57 -7.98 -13.34 5.55
N ASP A 58 -8.72 -13.49 6.64
CA ASP A 58 -9.51 -12.40 7.19
C ASP A 58 -8.60 -11.22 7.57
N TRP A 59 -9.04 -10.00 7.26
CA TRP A 59 -8.20 -8.81 7.42
C TRP A 59 -7.83 -8.53 8.87
N GLU A 60 -8.76 -8.74 9.80
CA GLU A 60 -8.49 -8.54 11.22
C GLU A 60 -7.59 -9.65 11.79
N ALA A 61 -7.76 -10.89 11.31
CA ALA A 61 -6.83 -11.98 11.62
C ALA A 61 -5.40 -11.69 11.12
N ALA A 62 -5.25 -11.22 9.88
CA ALA A 62 -3.94 -10.87 9.30
C ALA A 62 -3.25 -9.75 10.09
N LYS A 63 -3.97 -8.68 10.45
CA LYS A 63 -3.43 -7.60 11.28
C LYS A 63 -2.97 -8.10 12.64
N LYS A 64 -3.77 -8.97 13.28
CA LYS A 64 -3.44 -9.53 14.58
C LYS A 64 -2.15 -10.35 14.51
N GLU A 65 -2.04 -11.22 13.50
CA GLU A 65 -0.84 -12.03 13.29
C GLU A 65 0.40 -11.16 13.04
N LEU A 66 0.28 -10.13 12.20
CA LEU A 66 1.41 -9.23 11.92
C LEU A 66 1.89 -8.52 13.19
N ARG A 67 0.99 -8.00 14.03
CA ARG A 67 1.38 -7.36 15.30
C ARG A 67 2.09 -8.35 16.23
N GLN A 68 1.56 -9.57 16.37
CA GLN A 68 2.16 -10.62 17.20
C GLN A 68 3.58 -11.02 16.77
N ARG A 69 3.96 -10.81 15.51
CA ARG A 69 5.31 -11.14 15.01
C ARG A 69 6.37 -10.10 15.39
N PHE A 70 5.97 -8.88 15.75
CA PHE A 70 6.87 -7.75 15.97
C PHE A 70 6.71 -7.09 17.35
N GLU A 71 5.74 -7.55 18.15
CA GLU A 71 5.65 -7.33 19.61
C GLU A 71 6.45 -8.40 20.36
#